data_AF-A0A819EHW8-F1
#
_entry.id   AF-A0A819EHW8-F1
#
_cell.length_a   1.000
_cell.length_b   1.000
_cell.length_c   1.000
_cell.angle_alpha   90.00
_cell.angle_beta   90.00
_cell.angle_gamma   90.00
#
_symmetry.space_group_name_H-M   'P 1'
#
loop_
_entity.id
_entity.type
_entity.pdbx_description
1 polymer ?
#
loop_
_entity_poly.entity_id
_entity_poly.type
_entity_poly.pdbx_seq_one_letter_code
_entity_poly.pdbx_strand_id
1 'polypeptide(L)'
;MTSRIAIVGPNGVDFTFLKLLIGVLKPTCDEIRRNYHLRIGRLDQLAGEQFNLELLAIEHLRQAFNMSEQDTRKSLESVELSGRVHLIKIKDLSGRQKLVLHFQI
;
A
#
# COMPACT_ATOMS: atom_id res chain seq x y z
N MET A 1 -23.17 -7.36 2.58
CA MET A 1 -23.13 -5.97 3.08
C MET A 1 -21.72 -5.43 2.87
N THR A 2 -21.57 -4.22 2.31
CA THR A 2 -20.28 -3.56 2.13
C THR A 2 -20.16 -2.42 3.15
N SER A 3 -19.28 -2.56 4.13
CA SER A 3 -19.04 -1.51 5.12
C SER A 3 -18.16 -0.41 4.52
N ARG A 4 -18.60 0.84 4.64
CA ARG A 4 -17.80 2.04 4.36
C ARG A 4 -17.81 2.90 5.62
N ILE A 5 -16.65 3.10 6.21
CA ILE A 5 -16.50 3.75 7.52
C ILE A 5 -15.52 4.90 7.37
N ALA A 6 -15.93 6.08 7.83
CA ALA A 6 -15.06 7.23 8.01
C ALA A 6 -14.83 7.43 9.52
N ILE A 7 -13.58 7.63 9.91
CA ILE A 7 -13.19 7.98 11.29
C ILE A 7 -12.75 9.44 11.24
N VAL A 8 -13.33 10.26 12.11
CA VAL A 8 -13.06 11.70 12.16
C VAL A 8 -12.73 12.10 13.59
N GLY A 9 -11.72 12.96 13.73
CA GLY A 9 -11.21 13.41 15.00
C GLY A 9 -10.12 14.46 14.83
N PRO A 10 -9.69 15.11 15.93
CA PRO A 10 -8.54 16.00 15.89
C PRO A 10 -7.25 15.23 15.51
N ASN A 11 -6.37 15.90 14.77
CA ASN A 11 -5.14 15.30 14.24
C ASN A 11 -4.34 14.57 15.33
N GLY A 12 -4.07 13.29 15.11
CA GLY A 12 -3.22 12.46 15.97
C GLY A 12 -3.94 11.51 16.93
N VAL A 13 -5.26 11.65 17.15
CA VAL A 13 -6.02 10.74 18.04
C VAL A 13 -6.37 9.41 17.34
N ASP A 14 -6.65 9.46 16.04
CA ASP A 14 -7.25 8.35 15.30
C ASP A 14 -6.26 7.26 14.85
N PHE A 15 -4.96 7.61 14.80
CA PHE A 15 -3.92 6.67 14.36
C PHE A 15 -3.78 5.48 15.32
N THR A 16 -4.08 5.65 16.61
CA THR A 16 -4.01 4.58 17.61
C THR A 16 -5.07 3.52 17.35
N PHE A 17 -6.31 3.93 17.05
CA PHE A 17 -7.38 2.99 16.72
C PHE A 17 -7.06 2.19 15.46
N LEU A 18 -6.59 2.85 14.41
CA LEU A 18 -6.18 2.15 13.18
C LEU A 18 -5.04 1.16 13.44
N LYS A 19 -4.03 1.54 14.24
CA LYS A 19 -2.93 0.65 14.63
C LYS A 19 -3.42 -0.57 15.44
N LEU A 20 -4.39 -0.39 16.33
CA LEU A 20 -5.05 -1.50 17.02
C LEU A 20 -5.82 -2.37 16.03
N LEU A 21 -6.58 -1.79 15.11
CA LEU A 21 -7.39 -2.52 14.12
C LEU A 21 -6.53 -3.41 13.22
N ILE A 22 -5.36 -2.94 12.79
CA ILE A 22 -4.42 -3.71 11.96
C ILE A 22 -3.47 -4.62 12.76
N GLY A 23 -3.52 -4.57 14.10
CA GLY A 23 -2.70 -5.42 14.97
C GLY A 23 -1.25 -4.96 15.17
N VAL A 24 -0.92 -3.72 14.78
CA VAL A 24 0.37 -3.08 15.10
C VAL A 24 0.48 -2.80 16.60
N LEU A 25 -0.64 -2.48 17.25
CA LEU A 25 -0.72 -2.35 18.71
C LEU A 25 -1.54 -3.49 19.32
N LYS A 26 -1.21 -3.86 20.56
CA LYS A 26 -2.00 -4.78 21.39
C LYS A 26 -3.00 -3.97 22.23
N PRO A 27 -4.23 -4.47 22.41
CA PRO A 27 -5.17 -3.85 23.33
C PRO A 27 -4.62 -3.92 24.76
N THR A 28 -4.87 -2.89 25.56
CA THR A 28 -4.49 -2.87 26.97
C THR A 28 -5.43 -3.71 27.84
N CYS A 29 -6.69 -3.82 27.41
CA CYS A 29 -7.75 -4.61 28.04
C CYS A 29 -8.58 -5.30 26.95
N ASP A 30 -9.20 -6.42 27.29
CA ASP A 30 -10.03 -7.23 26.38
C ASP A 30 -9.27 -7.73 25.13
N GLU A 31 -10.03 -8.13 24.09
CA GLU A 31 -9.49 -8.76 22.89
C GLU A 31 -10.08 -8.19 21.59
N ILE A 32 -9.28 -8.24 20.53
CA ILE A 32 -9.69 -7.90 19.17
C ILE A 32 -9.79 -9.19 18.37
N ARG A 33 -11.01 -9.58 17.99
CA ARG A 33 -11.26 -10.77 17.16
C ARG A 33 -11.33 -10.38 15.68
N ARG A 34 -10.61 -11.13 14.84
CA ARG A 34 -10.61 -10.98 13.38
C ARG A 34 -10.78 -12.35 12.74
N ASN A 35 -11.35 -12.40 11.55
CA ASN A 35 -11.36 -13.62 10.77
C ASN A 35 -9.92 -14.04 10.43
N TYR A 36 -9.59 -15.32 10.56
CA TYR A 36 -8.24 -15.84 10.29
C TYR A 36 -7.79 -15.66 8.83
N HIS A 37 -8.73 -15.61 7.90
CA HIS A 37 -8.46 -15.37 6.47
C HIS A 37 -8.51 -13.89 6.07
N LEU A 38 -8.68 -12.97 7.03
CA LEU A 38 -8.70 -11.53 6.75
C LEU A 38 -7.33 -11.06 6.27
N ARG A 39 -7.30 -10.45 5.07
CA ARG A 39 -6.14 -9.72 4.55
C ARG A 39 -6.44 -8.22 4.62
N ILE A 40 -5.52 -7.44 5.19
CA ILE A 40 -5.68 -6.00 5.38
C ILE A 40 -4.66 -5.29 4.49
N GLY A 41 -5.14 -4.53 3.51
CA GLY A 41 -4.34 -3.51 2.81
C GLY A 41 -4.34 -2.22 3.62
N ARG A 42 -3.19 -1.56 3.74
CA ARG A 42 -3.04 -0.31 4.50
C ARG A 42 -2.25 0.71 3.68
N LEU A 43 -2.81 1.90 3.59
CA LEU A 43 -2.14 3.07 3.03
C LEU A 43 -2.00 4.10 4.14
N ASP A 44 -0.77 4.51 4.46
CA ASP A 44 -0.50 5.61 5.38
C ASP A 44 0.33 6.70 4.67
N GLN A 45 0.52 7.86 5.33
CA GLN A 45 1.26 8.97 4.74
C GLN A 45 2.75 8.66 4.52
N LEU A 46 3.31 7.67 5.23
CA LEU A 46 4.70 7.23 5.15
C LEU A 46 4.90 6.09 4.14
N ALA A 47 3.82 5.59 3.54
CA ALA A 47 3.81 4.51 2.56
C ALA A 47 4.82 4.70 1.41
N GLY A 48 5.10 5.95 1.03
CA GLY A 48 6.08 6.28 -0.01
C GLY A 48 7.54 6.24 0.43
N GLU A 49 7.83 6.15 1.74
CA GLU A 49 9.20 6.17 2.28
C GLU A 49 9.86 4.79 2.26
N GLN A 50 9.08 3.72 2.07
CA GLN A 50 9.59 2.34 2.06
C GLN A 50 10.08 1.88 0.69
N PHE A 51 10.02 2.73 -0.33
CA PHE A 51 10.52 2.39 -1.65
C PHE A 51 12.04 2.39 -1.69
N ASN A 52 12.62 1.36 -2.32
CA ASN A 52 13.98 1.48 -2.82
C ASN A 52 13.95 2.40 -4.05
N LEU A 53 14.32 3.66 -3.82
CA LEU A 53 14.25 4.76 -4.78
C LEU A 53 15.08 4.55 -6.05
N GLU A 54 16.06 3.64 -6.02
CA GLU A 54 16.93 3.33 -7.16
C GLU A 54 16.38 2.21 -8.07
N LEU A 55 15.37 1.47 -7.62
CA LEU A 55 14.71 0.44 -8.44
C LEU A 55 13.79 1.06 -9.48
N LEU A 56 13.63 0.35 -10.59
CA LEU A 56 12.57 0.64 -11.55
C LEU A 56 11.20 0.24 -10.99
N ALA A 57 10.15 0.95 -11.40
CA ALA A 57 8.78 0.66 -10.95
C ALA A 57 8.38 -0.80 -11.22
N ILE A 58 8.76 -1.36 -12.37
CA ILE A 58 8.49 -2.76 -12.71
C ILE A 58 9.28 -3.75 -11.85
N GLU A 59 10.54 -3.46 -11.57
CA GLU A 59 11.40 -4.32 -10.74
C GLU A 59 10.87 -4.39 -9.31
N HIS A 60 10.39 -3.26 -8.79
CA HIS A 60 9.83 -3.17 -7.45
C HIS A 60 8.62 -4.09 -7.27
N LEU A 61 7.63 -4.05 -8.16
CA LEU A 61 6.47 -4.94 -8.08
C LEU A 61 6.85 -6.40 -8.34
N ARG A 62 7.78 -6.65 -9.27
CA ARG A 62 8.25 -8.00 -9.55
C ARG A 62 8.91 -8.62 -8.33
N GLN A 63 9.70 -7.85 -7.57
CA GLN A 63 10.30 -8.28 -6.32
C GLN A 63 9.26 -8.44 -5.19
N ALA A 64 8.30 -7.52 -5.07
CA ALA A 64 7.28 -7.57 -4.03
C ALA A 64 6.34 -8.78 -4.17
N PHE A 65 5.98 -9.14 -5.40
CA PHE A 65 4.97 -10.16 -5.69
C PHE A 65 5.50 -11.45 -6.34
N ASN A 66 6.80 -11.51 -6.65
CA ASN A 66 7.43 -12.63 -7.34
C ASN A 66 6.69 -13.04 -8.64
N MET A 67 6.29 -12.05 -9.44
CA MET A 67 5.51 -12.21 -10.66
C MET A 67 6.39 -12.26 -11.92
N SER A 68 5.84 -12.75 -13.03
CA SER A 68 6.50 -12.65 -14.34
C SER A 68 6.51 -11.19 -14.83
N GLU A 69 7.47 -10.82 -15.68
CA GLU A 69 7.52 -9.47 -16.25
C GLU A 69 6.25 -9.09 -17.03
N GLN A 70 5.66 -10.06 -17.76
CA GLN A 70 4.42 -9.84 -18.50
C GLN A 70 3.24 -9.55 -17.56
N ASP A 71 3.12 -10.29 -16.47
CA ASP A 71 2.03 -10.08 -15.51
C ASP A 71 2.22 -8.78 -14.73
N THR A 72 3.47 -8.43 -14.40
CA THR A 72 3.77 -7.14 -13.75
C THR A 72 3.44 -5.96 -14.66
N ARG A 73 3.75 -6.03 -15.96
CA ARG A 73 3.35 -4.98 -16.92
C ARG A 73 1.84 -4.81 -16.98
N LYS A 74 1.09 -5.92 -17.08
CA LYS A 74 -0.37 -5.89 -17.06
C LYS A 74 -0.92 -5.25 -15.78
N SER A 75 -0.33 -5.58 -14.62
CA SER A 75 -0.72 -4.98 -13.33
C SER A 75 -0.51 -3.45 -13.34
N LEU A 76 0.67 -2.99 -13.77
CA LEU A 76 0.98 -1.56 -13.88
C LEU A 76 0.07 -0.82 -14.88
N GLU A 77 -0.21 -1.43 -16.02
CA GLU A 77 -1.11 -0.87 -17.03
C GLU A 77 -2.54 -0.75 -16.51
N SER A 78 -3.00 -1.71 -15.70
CA SER A 78 -4.35 -1.66 -15.10
C SER A 78 -4.59 -0.47 -14.18
N VAL A 79 -3.51 0.18 -13.71
CA VAL A 79 -3.55 1.37 -12.86
C VAL A 79 -2.97 2.61 -13.55
N GLU A 80 -3.00 2.65 -14.88
CA GLU A 80 -2.55 3.80 -15.69
C GLU A 80 -1.04 4.10 -15.62
N LEU A 81 -0.23 3.24 -14.98
CA LEU A 81 1.23 3.32 -15.01
C LEU A 81 1.74 2.60 -16.27
N SER A 82 1.54 3.22 -17.44
CA SER A 82 1.81 2.59 -18.74
C SER A 82 3.11 3.06 -19.40
N GLY A 83 3.60 2.26 -20.35
CA GLY A 83 4.69 2.62 -21.25
C GLY A 83 6.01 2.91 -20.55
N ARG A 84 6.56 4.11 -20.76
CA ARG A 84 7.89 4.48 -20.24
C ARG A 84 7.97 4.46 -18.72
N VAL A 85 6.85 4.61 -18.01
CA VAL A 85 6.81 4.64 -16.54
C VAL A 85 7.34 3.34 -15.91
N HIS A 86 7.21 2.20 -16.59
CA HIS A 86 7.76 0.91 -16.14
C HIS A 86 9.27 0.96 -15.93
N LEU A 87 9.96 1.75 -16.77
CA LEU A 87 11.41 1.85 -16.87
C LEU A 87 11.97 3.11 -16.19
N ILE A 88 11.15 3.83 -15.44
CA ILE A 88 11.57 4.99 -14.64
C ILE A 88 11.88 4.51 -13.22
N LYS A 89 12.97 5.05 -12.64
CA LYS A 89 13.31 4.82 -11.24
C LYS A 89 12.26 5.41 -10.32
N ILE A 90 11.99 4.76 -9.20
CA ILE A 90 10.95 5.23 -8.27
C ILE A 90 11.20 6.66 -7.79
N LYS A 91 12.46 7.08 -7.61
CA LYS A 91 12.78 8.47 -7.23
C LYS A 91 12.18 9.52 -8.18
N ASP A 92 12.17 9.23 -9.47
CA ASP A 92 11.77 10.14 -10.55
C ASP A 92 10.26 10.08 -10.83
N LEU A 93 9.52 9.20 -10.14
CA LEU A 93 8.06 9.18 -10.19
C LEU A 93 7.45 10.39 -9.46
N SER A 94 6.39 10.95 -10.04
CA SER A 94 5.56 11.94 -9.37
C SER A 94 4.91 11.37 -8.10
N GLY A 95 4.50 12.24 -7.18
CA GLY A 95 3.80 11.82 -5.95
C GLY A 95 2.56 10.95 -6.23
N ARG A 96 1.77 11.30 -7.25
CA ARG A 96 0.62 10.49 -7.71
C ARG A 96 1.07 9.11 -8.21
N GLN A 97 2.12 9.03 -9.02
CA GLN A 97 2.60 7.75 -9.53
C GLN A 97 3.15 6.85 -8.42
N LYS A 98 3.88 7.42 -7.44
CA LYS A 98 4.32 6.69 -6.23
C LYS A 98 3.13 6.16 -5.44
N LEU A 99 2.08 6.97 -5.28
CA LEU A 99 0.85 6.56 -4.60
C LEU A 99 0.17 5.39 -5.32
N VAL A 100 -0.01 5.50 -6.63
CA VAL A 100 -0.62 4.45 -7.48
C VAL A 100 0.21 3.17 -7.46
N LEU A 101 1.55 3.29 -7.49
CA LEU A 101 2.45 2.14 -7.36
C LEU A 101 2.29 1.45 -5.99
N HIS A 102 2.15 2.22 -4.91
CA HIS A 102 1.92 1.68 -3.58
C HIS A 102 0.58 0.92 -3.47
N PHE A 103 -0.47 1.38 -4.15
CA PHE A 103 -1.77 0.69 -4.20
C PHE A 103 -1.72 -0.71 -4.81
N GLN A 104 -0.64 -1.06 -5.51
CA GLN A 104 -0.45 -2.40 -6.05
C GLN A 104 0.13 -3.38 -5.03
N ILE A 105 0.64 -2.89 -3.88
CA ILE A 105 1.30 -3.66 -2.80
C ILE A 105 0.28 -4.04 -1.71
#